data_AF-A0AAD8C2D8-F1
#
_entry.id   AF-A0AAD8C2D8-F1
#
_cell.length_a   1.000
_cell.length_b   1.000
_cell.length_c   1.000
_cell.angle_alpha   90.00
_cell.angle_beta   90.00
_cell.angle_gamma   90.00
#
_symmetry.space_group_name_H-M   'P 1'
#
loop_
_entity.id
_entity.type
_entity.pdbx_description
1 polymer ?
#
loop_
_entity_poly.entity_id
_entity_poly.type
_entity_poly.pdbx_seq_one_letter_code
_entity_poly.pdbx_strand_id
1 'polypeptide(L)'
;MKDLLNVEVVIDGVSDVKVVIDGVSVVESVVIDGVSVVEVVVLDGVSVVEVVIDDVSVVEAVVIDGVSVVQVVIDGASVVEVVIDGVSVVKIVVIDGVSVEKAVLIDGISVVEIVVIDGLSVLEAVFIDGLSDVEFVLIDGVSVVEAVVIDGVSVLEVVAIDGVSVVEVVIDGVSVVEAVVIDGVSVLEVVAIDGVSFIEVVIDGVLDVEAVLIDGVSVVEIVVIDGVSVLEVVIDGVSVVEVVIDGVLVIEAFVIDSVSDVEAILIDGVSVVEVVIDVVSVVEVVVIDVVSVVEVVIDFVSALEVVVIDGVSVLEAVEIVVEAVVMDDVLFVDAVLFCTERKQRTLTKFFKLVSEVRKTDKLNIRGKKVKTTI
;
A
#
# COMPACT_ATOMS: atom_id res chain seq x y z
N MET A 1 15.93 -28.09 -38.54
CA MET A 1 15.68 -26.69 -38.92
C MET A 1 14.18 -26.55 -38.97
N LYS A 2 13.57 -26.09 -37.86
CA LYS A 2 12.30 -25.37 -37.99
C LYS A 2 12.74 -24.02 -38.56
N ASP A 3 12.27 -23.67 -39.74
CA ASP A 3 12.57 -22.37 -40.32
C ASP A 3 12.05 -21.31 -39.35
N LEU A 4 12.96 -20.45 -38.87
CA LEU A 4 12.63 -19.25 -38.12
C LEU A 4 11.93 -18.31 -39.12
N LEU A 5 10.62 -18.46 -39.23
CA LEU A 5 9.76 -17.47 -39.87
C LEU A 5 9.54 -16.38 -38.83
N ASN A 6 10.29 -15.28 -38.94
CA ASN A 6 9.91 -14.04 -38.28
C ASN A 6 8.60 -13.58 -38.93
N VAL A 7 7.56 -13.43 -38.13
CA VAL A 7 6.29 -12.87 -38.56
C VAL A 7 6.24 -11.40 -38.15
N GLU A 8 5.98 -10.53 -39.10
CA GLU A 8 5.69 -9.12 -38.88
C GLU A 8 4.28 -8.87 -39.42
N VAL A 9 3.41 -8.30 -38.59
CA VAL A 9 2.05 -7.92 -38.99
C VAL A 9 1.94 -6.42 -38.86
N VAL A 10 1.68 -5.72 -39.98
CA VAL A 10 1.44 -4.27 -39.98
C VAL A 10 0.08 -4.00 -40.62
N ILE A 11 -0.80 -3.33 -39.89
CA ILE A 11 -2.15 -2.99 -40.32
C ILE A 11 -2.36 -1.49 -40.14
N ASP A 12 -2.78 -0.82 -41.21
CA ASP A 12 -2.99 0.63 -41.26
C ASP A 12 -4.28 0.97 -42.02
N GLY A 13 -5.11 1.84 -41.43
CA GLY A 13 -6.18 2.54 -42.13
C GLY A 13 -7.39 1.69 -42.54
N VAL A 14 -7.63 0.58 -41.82
CA VAL A 14 -8.80 -0.28 -42.02
C VAL A 14 -9.87 -0.03 -40.95
N SER A 15 -11.13 -0.40 -41.23
CA SER A 15 -12.21 -0.17 -40.27
C SER A 15 -12.17 -1.14 -39.09
N ASP A 16 -11.98 -2.43 -39.38
CA ASP A 16 -12.13 -3.52 -38.41
C ASP A 16 -10.98 -4.50 -38.55
N VAL A 17 -10.38 -4.88 -37.43
CA VAL A 17 -9.21 -5.78 -37.37
C VAL A 17 -9.44 -6.94 -36.43
N LYS A 18 -8.99 -8.11 -36.89
CA LYS A 18 -8.83 -9.31 -36.08
C LYS A 18 -7.48 -9.94 -36.40
N VAL A 19 -6.62 -10.05 -35.40
CA VAL A 19 -5.32 -10.72 -35.51
C VAL A 19 -5.33 -11.96 -34.63
N VAL A 20 -4.95 -13.11 -35.20
CA VAL A 20 -4.78 -14.36 -34.45
C VAL A 20 -3.50 -15.01 -34.94
N ILE A 21 -2.53 -15.18 -34.03
CA ILE A 21 -1.26 -15.85 -34.30
C ILE A 21 -1.12 -17.00 -33.29
N ASP A 22 -0.91 -18.22 -33.80
CA ASP A 22 -0.81 -19.44 -33.00
C ASP A 22 0.38 -20.29 -33.49
N GLY A 23 1.22 -20.73 -32.54
CA GLY A 23 2.26 -21.73 -32.76
C GLY A 23 3.44 -21.25 -33.62
N VAL A 24 3.60 -19.94 -33.74
CA VAL A 24 4.69 -19.29 -34.48
C VAL A 24 5.91 -19.17 -33.57
N SER A 25 7.09 -19.54 -34.07
CA SER A 25 8.30 -19.45 -33.22
C SER A 25 8.63 -18.01 -32.83
N VAL A 26 8.60 -17.05 -33.75
CA VAL A 26 8.98 -15.66 -33.47
C VAL A 26 8.02 -14.73 -34.21
N VAL A 27 7.36 -13.85 -33.48
CA VAL A 27 6.65 -12.70 -34.05
C VAL A 27 7.50 -11.48 -33.71
N GLU A 28 8.06 -10.83 -34.72
CA GLU A 28 8.90 -9.66 -34.48
C GLU A 28 8.05 -8.53 -33.92
N SER A 29 6.94 -8.23 -34.59
CA SER A 29 5.95 -7.27 -34.10
C SER A 29 4.56 -7.48 -34.72
N VAL A 30 3.55 -7.01 -33.99
CA VAL A 30 2.19 -6.74 -34.47
C VAL A 30 1.94 -5.25 -34.28
N VAL A 31 1.88 -4.50 -35.37
CA VAL A 31 1.66 -3.05 -35.40
C VAL A 31 0.29 -2.76 -36.01
N ILE A 32 -0.56 -2.05 -35.28
CA ILE A 32 -1.89 -1.63 -35.72
C ILE A 32 -1.99 -0.11 -35.54
N ASP A 33 -2.28 0.62 -36.61
CA ASP A 33 -2.32 2.09 -36.65
C ASP A 33 -3.57 2.59 -37.40
N GLY A 34 -4.20 3.65 -36.91
CA GLY A 34 -5.28 4.36 -37.61
C GLY A 34 -6.52 3.50 -37.88
N VAL A 35 -6.83 2.55 -36.98
CA VAL A 35 -7.95 1.61 -37.10
C VAL A 35 -9.16 2.10 -36.32
N SER A 36 -10.38 1.86 -36.80
CA SER A 36 -11.59 2.22 -36.03
C SER A 36 -11.87 1.23 -34.90
N VAL A 37 -11.84 -0.07 -35.20
CA VAL A 37 -12.12 -1.13 -34.22
C VAL A 37 -11.11 -2.28 -34.39
N VAL A 38 -10.46 -2.67 -33.30
CA VAL A 38 -9.77 -3.94 -33.16
C VAL A 38 -10.66 -4.85 -32.32
N GLU A 39 -11.29 -5.84 -32.94
CA GLU A 39 -12.16 -6.81 -32.25
C GLU A 39 -11.32 -7.69 -31.32
N VAL A 40 -10.17 -8.17 -31.81
CA VAL A 40 -9.24 -8.93 -30.97
C VAL A 40 -7.86 -9.03 -31.60
N VAL A 41 -6.83 -8.99 -30.75
CA VAL A 41 -5.48 -9.52 -31.04
C VAL A 41 -5.24 -10.73 -30.14
N VAL A 42 -5.07 -11.91 -30.72
CA VAL A 42 -4.74 -13.15 -29.98
C VAL A 42 -3.37 -13.65 -30.38
N LEU A 43 -2.50 -13.88 -29.40
CA LEU A 43 -1.18 -14.47 -29.57
C LEU A 43 -1.03 -15.68 -28.65
N ASP A 44 -0.82 -16.87 -29.23
CA ASP A 44 -0.63 -18.13 -28.49
C ASP A 44 0.62 -18.87 -28.96
N GLY A 45 1.41 -19.38 -28.01
CA GLY A 45 2.54 -20.27 -28.29
C GLY A 45 3.69 -19.60 -29.04
N VAL A 46 3.90 -18.30 -28.82
CA VAL A 46 4.94 -17.48 -29.45
C VAL A 46 6.18 -17.38 -28.56
N SER A 47 7.41 -17.43 -29.09
CA SER A 47 8.57 -17.24 -28.18
C SER A 47 8.77 -15.78 -27.79
N VAL A 48 8.73 -14.85 -28.74
CA VAL A 48 8.92 -13.41 -28.51
C VAL A 48 7.90 -12.66 -29.34
N VAL A 49 7.28 -11.63 -28.77
CA VAL A 49 6.39 -10.71 -29.49
C VAL A 49 6.41 -9.30 -28.91
N GLU A 50 6.30 -8.33 -29.82
CA GLU A 50 6.00 -6.93 -29.53
C GLU A 50 4.63 -6.59 -30.15
N VAL A 51 3.71 -6.04 -29.37
CA VAL A 51 2.41 -5.55 -29.84
C VAL A 51 2.39 -4.04 -29.67
N VAL A 52 2.15 -3.32 -30.76
CA VAL A 52 1.99 -1.86 -30.77
C VAL A 52 0.66 -1.52 -31.41
N ILE A 53 -0.20 -0.83 -30.67
CA ILE A 53 -1.49 -0.34 -31.15
C ILE A 53 -1.52 1.17 -30.93
N ASP A 54 -1.74 1.93 -31.99
CA ASP A 54 -1.73 3.39 -31.98
C ASP A 54 -2.94 3.95 -32.74
N ASP A 55 -3.46 5.09 -32.28
CA ASP A 55 -4.58 5.81 -32.91
C ASP A 55 -5.82 4.92 -33.22
N VAL A 56 -6.15 3.97 -32.33
CA VAL A 56 -7.27 3.03 -32.51
C VAL A 56 -8.50 3.40 -31.68
N SER A 57 -9.64 3.69 -32.29
CA SER A 57 -10.81 4.14 -31.49
C SER A 57 -11.28 3.10 -30.45
N VAL A 58 -11.37 1.81 -30.80
CA VAL A 58 -11.76 0.75 -29.84
C VAL A 58 -10.86 -0.47 -30.00
N VAL A 59 -10.25 -0.92 -28.90
CA VAL A 59 -9.57 -2.20 -28.78
C VAL A 59 -10.39 -3.06 -27.84
N GLU A 60 -11.19 -3.98 -28.37
CA GLU A 60 -12.07 -4.79 -27.53
C GLU A 60 -11.28 -5.76 -26.64
N ALA A 61 -10.18 -6.34 -27.15
CA ALA A 61 -9.27 -7.17 -26.35
C ALA A 61 -7.90 -7.38 -27.02
N VAL A 62 -6.84 -7.38 -26.22
CA VAL A 62 -5.54 -7.97 -26.54
C VAL A 62 -5.31 -9.15 -25.60
N VAL A 63 -5.16 -10.36 -26.15
CA VAL A 63 -5.00 -11.60 -25.40
C VAL A 63 -3.69 -12.28 -25.79
N ILE A 64 -2.82 -12.50 -24.81
CA ILE A 64 -1.50 -13.10 -25.00
C ILE A 64 -1.36 -14.28 -24.04
N ASP A 65 -1.15 -15.48 -24.58
CA ASP A 65 -1.00 -16.73 -23.82
C ASP A 65 0.21 -17.54 -24.30
N GLY A 66 0.85 -18.26 -23.39
CA GLY A 66 1.92 -19.21 -23.73
C GLY A 66 3.14 -18.59 -24.39
N VAL A 67 3.44 -17.33 -24.06
CA VAL A 67 4.55 -16.56 -24.66
C VAL A 67 5.81 -16.59 -23.80
N SER A 68 7.01 -16.65 -24.38
CA SER A 68 8.23 -16.57 -23.54
C SER A 68 8.59 -15.14 -23.16
N VAL A 69 8.54 -14.19 -24.09
CA VAL A 69 8.83 -12.77 -23.84
C VAL A 69 7.84 -11.88 -24.57
N VAL A 70 7.22 -10.93 -23.85
CA VAL A 70 6.24 -10.00 -24.43
C VAL A 70 6.56 -8.53 -24.11
N GLN A 71 6.22 -7.67 -25.07
CA GLN A 71 6.06 -6.23 -24.90
C GLN A 71 4.71 -5.82 -25.50
N VAL A 72 3.95 -5.00 -24.77
CA VAL A 72 2.67 -4.44 -25.25
C VAL A 72 2.71 -2.93 -25.06
N VAL A 73 2.37 -2.18 -26.10
CA VAL A 73 2.19 -0.74 -26.07
C VAL A 73 0.88 -0.42 -26.77
N ILE A 74 -0.01 0.28 -26.07
CA ILE A 74 -1.29 0.76 -26.59
C ILE A 74 -1.37 2.26 -26.32
N ASP A 75 -1.51 3.07 -27.36
CA ASP A 75 -1.66 4.52 -27.28
C ASP A 75 -2.90 4.97 -28.08
N GLY A 76 -3.56 6.03 -27.60
CA GLY A 76 -4.60 6.73 -28.34
C GLY A 76 -5.93 5.96 -28.52
N ALA A 77 -6.25 5.03 -27.60
CA ALA A 77 -7.48 4.24 -27.69
C ALA A 77 -8.66 4.75 -26.86
N SER A 78 -9.92 4.59 -27.31
CA SER A 78 -11.05 5.01 -26.45
C SER A 78 -11.45 3.94 -25.44
N VAL A 79 -11.35 2.66 -25.82
CA VAL A 79 -11.66 1.52 -24.96
C VAL A 79 -10.62 0.43 -25.15
N VAL A 80 -10.08 -0.11 -24.05
CA VAL A 80 -9.05 -1.17 -24.04
C VAL A 80 -9.35 -2.23 -22.97
N GLU A 81 -9.02 -3.47 -23.30
CA GLU A 81 -8.92 -4.60 -22.36
C GLU A 81 -7.67 -5.41 -22.73
N VAL A 82 -6.79 -5.69 -21.76
CA VAL A 82 -5.55 -6.44 -21.95
C VAL A 82 -5.53 -7.65 -21.03
N VAL A 83 -5.24 -8.82 -21.58
CA VAL A 83 -5.08 -10.08 -20.85
C VAL A 83 -3.77 -10.74 -21.25
N ILE A 84 -2.90 -10.98 -20.28
CA ILE A 84 -1.62 -11.66 -20.45
C ILE A 84 -1.55 -12.82 -19.47
N ASP A 85 -1.44 -14.04 -19.97
CA ASP A 85 -1.38 -15.28 -19.18
C ASP A 85 -0.23 -16.19 -19.66
N GLY A 86 0.29 -17.02 -18.77
CA GLY A 86 1.22 -18.10 -19.14
C GLY A 86 2.53 -17.62 -19.75
N VAL A 87 2.98 -16.41 -19.39
CA VAL A 87 4.17 -15.77 -19.95
C VAL A 87 5.41 -16.01 -19.09
N SER A 88 6.59 -16.23 -19.68
CA SER A 88 7.81 -16.30 -18.85
C SER A 88 8.28 -14.90 -18.41
N VAL A 89 8.37 -13.94 -19.32
CA VAL A 89 8.80 -12.58 -19.03
C VAL A 89 7.93 -11.55 -19.76
N VAL A 90 7.31 -10.64 -19.00
CA VAL A 90 6.76 -9.39 -19.52
C VAL A 90 7.79 -8.31 -19.29
N LYS A 91 8.29 -7.71 -20.37
CA LYS A 91 9.25 -6.60 -20.23
C LYS A 91 8.54 -5.27 -20.00
N ILE A 92 7.46 -5.04 -20.74
CA ILE A 92 6.70 -3.82 -20.59
C ILE A 92 5.26 -4.03 -21.03
N VAL A 93 4.34 -3.44 -20.28
CA VAL A 93 2.98 -3.13 -20.70
C VAL A 93 2.80 -1.63 -20.53
N VAL A 94 2.50 -0.92 -21.62
CA VAL A 94 2.18 0.51 -21.59
C VAL A 94 0.80 0.72 -22.17
N ILE A 95 -0.03 1.46 -21.44
CA ILE A 95 -1.36 1.89 -21.89
C ILE A 95 -1.45 3.39 -21.63
N ASP A 96 -1.49 4.17 -22.70
CA ASP A 96 -1.48 5.64 -22.67
C ASP A 96 -2.61 6.24 -23.50
N GLY A 97 -3.08 7.42 -23.11
CA GLY A 97 -4.05 8.21 -23.87
C GLY A 97 -5.42 7.53 -23.99
N VAL A 98 -5.75 6.61 -23.08
CA VAL A 98 -6.99 5.82 -23.15
C VAL A 98 -8.17 6.53 -22.50
N SER A 99 -9.34 6.57 -23.14
CA SER A 99 -10.52 7.17 -22.45
C SER A 99 -11.02 6.29 -21.31
N VAL A 100 -11.33 5.01 -21.60
CA VAL A 100 -11.83 4.04 -20.63
C VAL A 100 -11.08 2.73 -20.79
N GLU A 101 -10.41 2.28 -19.75
CA GLU A 101 -9.86 0.94 -19.69
C GLU A 101 -10.71 0.06 -18.78
N LYS A 102 -11.10 -1.12 -19.30
CA LYS A 102 -11.90 -2.07 -18.53
C LYS A 102 -11.06 -2.93 -17.61
N ALA A 103 -9.93 -3.42 -18.10
CA ALA A 103 -9.09 -4.28 -17.29
C ALA A 103 -7.70 -4.44 -17.92
N VAL A 104 -6.70 -4.44 -17.05
CA VAL A 104 -5.39 -5.08 -17.28
C VAL A 104 -5.34 -6.33 -16.41
N LEU A 105 -5.35 -7.51 -17.02
CA LEU A 105 -5.25 -8.80 -16.33
C LEU A 105 -3.91 -9.46 -16.66
N ILE A 106 -3.08 -9.72 -15.66
CA ILE A 106 -1.74 -10.30 -15.78
C ILE A 106 -1.64 -11.49 -14.82
N ASP A 107 -1.57 -12.71 -15.35
CA ASP A 107 -1.57 -13.95 -14.55
C ASP A 107 -0.51 -14.96 -15.02
N GLY A 108 -0.04 -15.81 -14.12
CA GLY A 108 0.78 -16.97 -14.46
C GLY A 108 2.15 -16.61 -15.03
N ILE A 109 2.69 -15.45 -14.65
CA ILE A 109 3.94 -14.90 -15.21
C ILE A 109 5.11 -15.14 -14.27
N SER A 110 6.30 -15.49 -14.81
CA SER A 110 7.47 -15.57 -13.92
C SER A 110 7.97 -14.18 -13.52
N VAL A 111 8.23 -13.30 -14.48
CA VAL A 111 8.77 -11.95 -14.23
C VAL A 111 7.99 -10.90 -15.02
N VAL A 112 7.60 -9.82 -14.35
CA VAL A 112 7.13 -8.58 -14.96
C VAL A 112 8.11 -7.47 -14.60
N GLU A 113 8.77 -6.90 -15.60
CA GLU A 113 9.66 -5.75 -15.38
C GLU A 113 8.80 -4.49 -15.14
N ILE A 114 7.96 -4.07 -16.09
CA ILE A 114 7.22 -2.80 -15.97
C ILE A 114 5.78 -2.91 -16.46
N VAL A 115 4.85 -2.33 -15.70
CA VAL A 115 3.48 -1.99 -16.13
C VAL A 115 3.31 -0.48 -15.96
N VAL A 116 2.88 0.22 -17.01
CA VAL A 116 2.58 1.66 -17.01
C VAL A 116 1.19 1.90 -17.56
N ILE A 117 0.38 2.64 -16.81
CA ILE A 117 -0.94 3.12 -17.23
C ILE A 117 -0.97 4.64 -17.03
N ASP A 118 -1.17 5.40 -18.10
CA ASP A 118 -1.13 6.87 -18.07
C ASP A 118 -2.26 7.51 -18.90
N GLY A 119 -2.73 8.69 -18.48
CA GLY A 119 -3.60 9.53 -19.29
C GLY A 119 -5.03 9.02 -19.43
N LEU A 120 -5.52 8.23 -18.46
CA LEU A 120 -6.86 7.65 -18.49
C LEU A 120 -7.94 8.55 -17.90
N SER A 121 -9.18 8.47 -18.44
CA SER A 121 -10.33 9.02 -17.71
C SER A 121 -10.88 8.03 -16.68
N VAL A 122 -10.97 6.74 -17.03
CA VAL A 122 -11.44 5.68 -16.13
C VAL A 122 -10.63 4.42 -16.35
N LEU A 123 -10.17 3.81 -15.27
CA LEU A 123 -9.59 2.48 -15.20
C LEU A 123 -10.44 1.64 -14.24
N GLU A 124 -11.18 0.68 -14.77
CA GLU A 124 -12.03 -0.20 -13.95
C GLU A 124 -11.16 -1.12 -13.07
N ALA A 125 -10.14 -1.79 -13.61
CA ALA A 125 -9.29 -2.65 -12.79
C ALA A 125 -7.88 -2.89 -13.34
N VAL A 126 -6.93 -3.04 -12.44
CA VAL A 126 -5.66 -3.73 -12.68
C VAL A 126 -5.62 -4.96 -11.78
N PHE A 127 -5.41 -6.14 -12.36
CA PHE A 127 -5.30 -7.41 -11.63
C PHE A 127 -4.00 -8.11 -12.00
N ILE A 128 -3.14 -8.33 -11.01
CA ILE A 128 -1.86 -9.01 -11.16
C ILE A 128 -1.84 -10.20 -10.18
N ASP A 129 -1.73 -11.43 -10.68
CA ASP A 129 -1.79 -12.64 -9.85
C ASP A 129 -0.81 -13.74 -10.26
N GLY A 130 -0.29 -14.51 -9.30
CA GLY A 130 0.47 -15.72 -9.57
C GLY A 130 1.88 -15.47 -10.12
N LEU A 131 2.52 -14.37 -9.72
CA LEU A 131 3.83 -13.95 -10.21
C LEU A 131 4.99 -14.33 -9.29
N SER A 132 6.18 -14.53 -9.86
CA SER A 132 7.40 -14.60 -9.02
C SER A 132 7.88 -13.20 -8.68
N ASP A 133 8.18 -12.38 -9.69
CA ASP A 133 8.78 -11.05 -9.49
C ASP A 133 8.05 -9.97 -10.32
N VAL A 134 7.78 -8.82 -9.70
CA VAL A 134 7.27 -7.59 -10.33
C VAL A 134 8.17 -6.42 -9.93
N GLU A 135 8.81 -5.76 -10.89
CA GLU A 135 9.67 -4.59 -10.59
C GLU A 135 8.81 -3.33 -10.39
N PHE A 136 8.03 -2.93 -11.40
CA PHE A 136 7.26 -1.68 -11.34
C PHE A 136 5.82 -1.82 -11.83
N VAL A 137 4.88 -1.30 -11.03
CA VAL A 137 3.51 -0.98 -11.44
C VAL A 137 3.30 0.51 -11.26
N LEU A 138 3.12 1.24 -12.36
CA LEU A 138 3.02 2.70 -12.39
C LEU A 138 1.67 3.12 -12.97
N ILE A 139 0.93 3.94 -12.23
CA ILE A 139 -0.35 4.53 -12.66
C ILE A 139 -0.24 6.05 -12.48
N ASP A 140 -0.37 6.80 -13.57
CA ASP A 140 -0.28 8.27 -13.56
C ASP A 140 -1.45 8.90 -14.33
N GLY A 141 -1.87 10.11 -13.95
CA GLY A 141 -2.79 10.92 -14.75
C GLY A 141 -4.17 10.30 -14.98
N VAL A 142 -4.58 9.31 -14.17
CA VAL A 142 -5.86 8.62 -14.31
C VAL A 142 -6.94 9.29 -13.47
N SER A 143 -8.06 9.73 -14.06
CA SER A 143 -9.07 10.41 -13.23
C SER A 143 -9.71 9.49 -12.19
N VAL A 144 -10.11 8.27 -12.56
CA VAL A 144 -10.71 7.29 -11.63
C VAL A 144 -10.09 5.92 -11.86
N VAL A 145 -9.60 5.30 -10.78
CA VAL A 145 -9.16 3.91 -10.74
C VAL A 145 -10.08 3.17 -9.77
N GLU A 146 -10.95 2.28 -10.24
CA GLU A 146 -11.87 1.60 -9.31
C GLU A 146 -11.13 0.57 -8.45
N ALA A 147 -10.13 -0.14 -8.98
CA ALA A 147 -9.32 -1.05 -8.18
C ALA A 147 -7.94 -1.35 -8.78
N VAL A 148 -6.93 -1.41 -7.92
CA VAL A 148 -5.62 -2.04 -8.19
C VAL A 148 -5.48 -3.24 -7.26
N VAL A 149 -5.43 -4.44 -7.82
CA VAL A 149 -5.37 -5.69 -7.05
C VAL A 149 -4.13 -6.47 -7.43
N ILE A 150 -3.29 -6.79 -6.44
CA ILE A 150 -2.08 -7.60 -6.60
C ILE A 150 -2.17 -8.78 -5.63
N ASP A 151 -2.17 -10.00 -6.15
CA ASP A 151 -2.25 -11.25 -5.38
C ASP A 151 -1.11 -12.21 -5.74
N GLY A 152 -0.71 -13.08 -4.83
CA GLY A 152 0.12 -14.25 -5.15
C GLY A 152 1.51 -13.94 -5.72
N VAL A 153 2.06 -12.75 -5.45
CA VAL A 153 3.39 -12.33 -5.93
C VAL A 153 4.49 -12.69 -4.93
N SER A 154 5.65 -13.20 -5.36
CA SER A 154 6.75 -13.43 -4.41
C SER A 154 7.48 -12.14 -4.05
N VAL A 155 7.87 -11.33 -5.03
CA VAL A 155 8.52 -10.04 -4.82
C VAL A 155 7.88 -8.97 -5.68
N LEU A 156 7.49 -7.87 -5.05
CA LEU A 156 7.00 -6.66 -5.69
C LEU A 156 7.92 -5.51 -5.27
N GLU A 157 8.69 -4.93 -6.18
CA GLU A 157 9.58 -3.81 -5.80
C GLU A 157 8.73 -2.56 -5.56
N VAL A 158 8.05 -2.02 -6.58
CA VAL A 158 7.32 -0.74 -6.43
C VAL A 158 5.95 -0.77 -7.07
N VAL A 159 4.97 -0.26 -6.32
CA VAL A 159 3.70 0.27 -6.85
C VAL A 159 3.69 1.77 -6.66
N ALA A 160 3.50 2.54 -7.74
CA ALA A 160 3.40 4.00 -7.68
C ALA A 160 2.11 4.48 -8.35
N ILE A 161 1.35 5.30 -7.64
CA ILE A 161 0.09 5.90 -8.10
C ILE A 161 0.19 7.41 -7.94
N ASP A 162 0.11 8.17 -9.03
CA ASP A 162 0.18 9.64 -9.04
C ASP A 162 -0.99 10.25 -9.85
N GLY A 163 -1.41 11.45 -9.46
CA GLY A 163 -2.35 12.26 -10.24
C GLY A 163 -3.76 11.68 -10.36
N VAL A 164 -4.17 10.81 -9.41
CA VAL A 164 -5.46 10.12 -9.45
C VAL A 164 -6.56 10.83 -8.66
N SER A 165 -7.81 10.91 -9.16
CA SER A 165 -8.87 11.51 -8.34
C SER A 165 -9.44 10.55 -7.31
N VAL A 166 -9.66 9.28 -7.67
CA VAL A 166 -10.19 8.24 -6.77
C VAL A 166 -9.46 6.93 -7.03
N VAL A 167 -9.01 6.24 -5.97
CA VAL A 167 -8.36 4.92 -6.08
C VAL A 167 -8.62 4.01 -4.87
N GLU A 168 -8.76 2.72 -5.14
CA GLU A 168 -8.69 1.60 -4.17
C GLU A 168 -7.49 0.71 -4.53
N VAL A 169 -6.71 0.31 -3.51
CA VAL A 169 -5.53 -0.56 -3.66
C VAL A 169 -5.65 -1.75 -2.71
N VAL A 170 -5.45 -2.96 -3.25
CA VAL A 170 -5.46 -4.21 -2.50
C VAL A 170 -4.21 -5.02 -2.85
N ILE A 171 -3.46 -5.42 -1.84
CA ILE A 171 -2.28 -6.29 -1.95
C ILE A 171 -2.48 -7.47 -1.00
N ASP A 172 -2.58 -8.69 -1.54
CA ASP A 172 -2.77 -9.92 -0.76
C ASP A 172 -1.71 -10.97 -1.15
N GLY A 173 -1.29 -11.78 -0.19
CA GLY A 173 -0.43 -12.94 -0.46
C GLY A 173 0.94 -12.61 -1.06
N VAL A 174 1.39 -11.35 -0.98
CA VAL A 174 2.68 -10.92 -1.54
C VAL A 174 3.81 -11.12 -0.54
N SER A 175 4.84 -11.91 -0.85
CA SER A 175 5.85 -12.20 0.19
C SER A 175 6.65 -10.94 0.58
N VAL A 176 7.13 -10.14 -0.37
CA VAL A 176 7.86 -8.89 -0.09
C VAL A 176 7.32 -7.80 -1.00
N VAL A 177 6.99 -6.64 -0.42
CA VAL A 177 6.71 -5.42 -1.14
C VAL A 177 7.74 -4.38 -0.71
N GLU A 178 8.61 -3.89 -1.61
CA GLU A 178 9.60 -2.91 -1.19
C GLU A 178 8.96 -1.55 -0.93
N ALA A 179 8.06 -1.08 -1.80
CA ALA A 179 7.32 0.17 -1.58
C ALA A 179 5.95 0.23 -2.28
N VAL A 180 4.99 0.85 -1.60
CA VAL A 180 3.75 1.38 -2.19
C VAL A 180 3.76 2.90 -2.01
N VAL A 181 3.76 3.65 -3.11
CA VAL A 181 3.83 5.11 -3.12
C VAL A 181 2.56 5.67 -3.76
N ILE A 182 1.86 6.53 -3.02
CA ILE A 182 0.64 7.20 -3.48
C ILE A 182 0.84 8.71 -3.34
N ASP A 183 0.79 9.45 -4.44
CA ASP A 183 0.94 10.90 -4.51
C ASP A 183 -0.20 11.54 -5.32
N GLY A 184 -0.51 12.81 -5.04
CA GLY A 184 -1.40 13.62 -5.86
C GLY A 184 -2.86 13.12 -5.93
N VAL A 185 -3.29 12.32 -4.96
CA VAL A 185 -4.63 11.70 -4.97
C VAL A 185 -5.69 12.60 -4.34
N SER A 186 -6.89 12.69 -4.92
CA SER A 186 -7.98 13.43 -4.23
C SER A 186 -8.67 12.57 -3.16
N VAL A 187 -9.04 11.34 -3.47
CA VAL A 187 -9.67 10.41 -2.54
C VAL A 187 -8.99 9.05 -2.66
N LEU A 188 -8.38 8.59 -1.58
CA LEU A 188 -7.91 7.23 -1.42
C LEU A 188 -8.94 6.48 -0.60
N GLU A 189 -9.76 5.65 -1.25
CA GLU A 189 -10.85 4.95 -0.57
C GLU A 189 -10.28 3.93 0.41
N VAL A 190 -9.47 3.00 -0.07
CA VAL A 190 -8.84 1.98 0.77
C VAL A 190 -7.45 1.64 0.26
N VAL A 191 -6.52 1.43 1.18
CA VAL A 191 -5.31 0.62 0.99
C VAL A 191 -5.42 -0.60 1.90
N ALA A 192 -5.60 -1.79 1.33
CA ALA A 192 -5.68 -3.04 2.09
C ALA A 192 -4.48 -3.93 1.79
N ILE A 193 -3.75 -4.33 2.82
CA ILE A 193 -2.55 -5.16 2.72
C ILE A 193 -2.68 -6.37 3.66
N ASP A 194 -2.62 -7.59 3.12
CA ASP A 194 -2.64 -8.85 3.89
C ASP A 194 -1.56 -9.83 3.41
N GLY A 195 -1.07 -10.67 4.32
CA GLY A 195 -0.20 -11.80 4.00
C GLY A 195 1.22 -11.43 3.58
N VAL A 196 1.68 -10.22 3.93
CA VAL A 196 2.99 -9.67 3.51
C VAL A 196 4.09 -9.91 4.55
N SER A 197 5.33 -10.18 4.15
CA SER A 197 6.44 -10.26 5.12
C SER A 197 7.09 -8.90 5.42
N PHE A 198 7.19 -8.02 4.43
CA PHE A 198 7.73 -6.68 4.56
C PHE A 198 7.02 -5.73 3.61
N ILE A 199 6.68 -4.53 4.09
CA ILE A 199 6.08 -3.45 3.31
C ILE A 199 6.55 -2.08 3.82
N GLU A 200 6.88 -1.18 2.89
CA GLU A 200 6.93 0.27 3.10
C GLU A 200 5.74 0.94 2.38
N VAL A 201 4.96 1.75 3.08
CA VAL A 201 3.85 2.53 2.50
C VAL A 201 4.12 4.02 2.65
N VAL A 202 4.13 4.74 1.52
CA VAL A 202 4.30 6.19 1.46
C VAL A 202 3.05 6.84 0.86
N ILE A 203 2.43 7.75 1.61
CA ILE A 203 1.26 8.52 1.17
C ILE A 203 1.56 10.02 1.33
N ASP A 204 1.57 10.76 0.22
CA ASP A 204 1.79 12.22 0.16
C ASP A 204 0.73 12.86 -0.73
N GLY A 205 0.40 14.13 -0.49
CA GLY A 205 -0.45 14.89 -1.40
C GLY A 205 -1.89 14.39 -1.55
N VAL A 206 -2.35 13.49 -0.66
CA VAL A 206 -3.68 12.86 -0.75
C VAL A 206 -4.72 13.65 0.04
N LEU A 207 -5.77 14.21 -0.58
CA LEU A 207 -6.70 15.08 0.17
C LEU A 207 -7.50 14.33 1.25
N ASP A 208 -8.07 13.16 0.94
CA ASP A 208 -8.87 12.36 1.89
C ASP A 208 -8.45 10.87 1.80
N VAL A 209 -8.09 10.25 2.92
CA VAL A 209 -7.79 8.81 3.04
C VAL A 209 -8.86 8.17 3.93
N GLU A 210 -9.73 7.37 3.34
CA GLU A 210 -10.82 6.73 4.08
C GLU A 210 -10.32 5.56 4.93
N ALA A 211 -9.40 4.71 4.45
CA ALA A 211 -8.76 3.71 5.30
C ALA A 211 -7.40 3.21 4.78
N VAL A 212 -6.46 3.00 5.71
CA VAL A 212 -5.29 2.14 5.51
C VAL A 212 -5.42 0.94 6.45
N LEU A 213 -5.58 -0.26 5.87
CA LEU A 213 -5.83 -1.52 6.58
C LEU A 213 -4.67 -2.48 6.34
N ILE A 214 -3.99 -2.89 7.40
CA ILE A 214 -2.87 -3.82 7.31
C ILE A 214 -3.09 -4.98 8.29
N ASP A 215 -3.11 -6.22 7.78
CA ASP A 215 -3.25 -7.44 8.57
C ASP A 215 -2.18 -8.49 8.19
N GLY A 216 -1.82 -9.36 9.13
CA GLY A 216 -1.00 -10.54 8.83
C GLY A 216 0.44 -10.25 8.37
N VAL A 217 0.95 -9.03 8.62
CA VAL A 217 2.26 -8.60 8.12
C VAL A 217 3.40 -8.88 9.10
N SER A 218 4.61 -9.27 8.64
CA SER A 218 5.74 -9.39 9.58
C SER A 218 6.36 -8.04 9.95
N VAL A 219 6.70 -7.20 8.99
CA VAL A 219 7.29 -5.87 9.21
C VAL A 219 6.56 -4.82 8.39
N VAL A 220 6.15 -3.73 9.04
CA VAL A 220 5.43 -2.62 8.42
C VAL A 220 6.15 -1.31 8.73
N GLU A 221 6.49 -0.57 7.70
CA GLU A 221 6.90 0.83 7.78
C GLU A 221 5.86 1.69 7.06
N ILE A 222 5.18 2.58 7.78
CA ILE A 222 4.22 3.54 7.19
C ILE A 222 4.75 4.95 7.36
N VAL A 223 4.78 5.68 6.25
CA VAL A 223 5.24 7.06 6.21
C VAL A 223 4.20 7.90 5.47
N VAL A 224 3.41 8.65 6.22
CA VAL A 224 2.47 9.64 5.67
C VAL A 224 3.07 11.03 5.80
N ILE A 225 3.27 11.73 4.69
CA ILE A 225 3.93 13.04 4.65
C ILE A 225 3.04 14.01 3.89
N ASP A 226 2.44 14.97 4.61
CA ASP A 226 1.74 16.14 4.04
C ASP A 226 0.49 15.85 3.19
N GLY A 227 -0.36 16.88 3.05
CA GLY A 227 -1.50 16.87 2.13
C GLY A 227 -2.79 16.16 2.58
N VAL A 228 -2.77 15.38 3.67
CA VAL A 228 -3.92 14.57 4.13
C VAL A 228 -4.87 15.31 5.05
N SER A 229 -6.14 15.42 4.66
CA SER A 229 -7.17 16.08 5.46
C SER A 229 -7.76 15.15 6.51
N VAL A 230 -8.07 13.92 6.13
CA VAL A 230 -8.70 12.91 6.97
C VAL A 230 -7.96 11.59 6.77
N LEU A 231 -7.67 10.90 7.87
CA LEU A 231 -6.97 9.63 7.89
C LEU A 231 -7.57 8.67 8.92
N GLU A 232 -7.82 7.42 8.48
CA GLU A 232 -8.02 6.27 9.34
C GLU A 232 -6.95 5.21 9.05
N VAL A 233 -6.32 4.67 10.10
CA VAL A 233 -5.33 3.60 10.00
C VAL A 233 -5.67 2.50 10.99
N VAL A 234 -5.68 1.25 10.50
CA VAL A 234 -5.84 0.05 11.31
C VAL A 234 -4.75 -0.95 10.96
N ILE A 235 -3.98 -1.36 11.97
CA ILE A 235 -2.91 -2.34 11.85
C ILE A 235 -3.21 -3.48 12.83
N ASP A 236 -3.35 -4.71 12.33
CA ASP A 236 -3.59 -5.92 13.13
C ASP A 236 -2.60 -7.04 12.77
N GLY A 237 -2.31 -7.92 13.72
CA GLY A 237 -1.55 -9.14 13.45
C GLY A 237 -0.09 -8.94 13.01
N VAL A 238 0.51 -7.78 13.31
CA VAL A 238 1.87 -7.44 12.83
C VAL A 238 2.99 -7.82 13.80
N SER A 239 4.18 -8.20 13.32
CA SER A 239 5.32 -8.43 14.22
C SER A 239 6.03 -7.14 14.60
N VAL A 240 6.42 -6.30 13.64
CA VAL A 240 7.13 -5.03 13.88
C VAL A 240 6.44 -3.90 13.12
N VAL A 241 6.19 -2.77 13.81
CA VAL A 241 5.56 -1.58 13.23
C VAL A 241 6.36 -0.32 13.53
N GLU A 242 6.61 0.47 12.49
CA GLU A 242 7.00 1.88 12.57
C GLU A 242 5.98 2.73 11.79
N VAL A 243 5.50 3.80 12.40
CA VAL A 243 4.57 4.75 11.79
C VAL A 243 5.04 6.19 11.99
N VAL A 244 5.11 6.92 10.88
CA VAL A 244 5.32 8.37 10.86
C VAL A 244 4.17 9.03 10.13
N ILE A 245 3.52 9.98 10.80
CA ILE A 245 2.43 10.78 10.27
C ILE A 245 2.75 12.26 10.48
N ASP A 246 2.95 12.99 9.39
CA ASP A 246 3.13 14.43 9.37
C ASP A 246 2.16 15.08 8.37
N GLY A 247 1.76 16.31 8.64
CA GLY A 247 0.94 17.12 7.75
C GLY A 247 -0.50 16.61 7.56
N VAL A 248 -0.98 15.74 8.44
CA VAL A 248 -2.40 15.34 8.51
C VAL A 248 -3.21 16.37 9.29
N LEU A 249 -4.37 16.80 8.77
CA LEU A 249 -5.26 17.71 9.51
C LEU A 249 -6.04 16.98 10.61
N VAL A 250 -6.64 15.83 10.28
CA VAL A 250 -7.47 15.04 11.18
C VAL A 250 -7.15 13.54 11.06
N ILE A 251 -6.88 12.89 12.19
CA ILE A 251 -6.91 11.42 12.30
C ILE A 251 -8.21 11.05 13.01
N GLU A 252 -9.09 10.33 12.31
CA GLU A 252 -10.36 9.87 12.88
C GLU A 252 -10.14 8.68 13.82
N ALA A 253 -9.38 7.69 13.37
CA ALA A 253 -8.96 6.57 14.19
C ALA A 253 -7.56 6.11 13.78
N PHE A 254 -6.75 5.82 14.79
CA PHE A 254 -5.47 5.16 14.62
C PHE A 254 -5.43 3.96 15.56
N VAL A 255 -5.55 2.76 15.00
CA VAL A 255 -5.68 1.52 15.75
C VAL A 255 -4.52 0.61 15.44
N ILE A 256 -3.84 0.14 16.48
CA ILE A 256 -2.85 -0.93 16.41
C ILE A 256 -3.31 -2.03 17.36
N ASP A 257 -3.53 -3.24 16.86
CA ASP A 257 -3.91 -4.42 17.63
C ASP A 257 -2.99 -5.61 17.33
N SER A 258 -2.85 -6.51 18.30
CA SER A 258 -2.10 -7.77 18.19
C SER A 258 -0.68 -7.64 17.64
N VAL A 259 0.02 -6.55 17.94
CA VAL A 259 1.40 -6.31 17.47
C VAL A 259 2.46 -6.84 18.44
N SER A 260 3.56 -7.42 17.95
CA SER A 260 4.64 -7.81 18.86
C SER A 260 5.43 -6.59 19.33
N ASP A 261 6.04 -5.86 18.40
CA ASP A 261 6.94 -4.75 18.68
C ASP A 261 6.50 -3.49 17.89
N VAL A 262 6.19 -2.41 18.61
CA VAL A 262 6.00 -1.07 18.05
C VAL A 262 7.28 -0.29 18.29
N GLU A 263 8.07 -0.06 17.24
CA GLU A 263 9.34 0.65 17.32
C GLU A 263 9.11 2.15 17.50
N ALA A 264 8.30 2.74 16.62
CA ALA A 264 7.96 4.15 16.73
C ALA A 264 6.56 4.46 16.20
N ILE A 265 5.88 5.36 16.90
CA ILE A 265 4.71 6.08 16.38
C ILE A 265 5.01 7.57 16.56
N LEU A 266 5.18 8.28 15.45
CA LEU A 266 5.43 9.71 15.42
C LEU A 266 4.28 10.41 14.71
N ILE A 267 3.51 11.21 15.43
CA ILE A 267 2.38 11.98 14.89
C ILE A 267 2.67 13.46 15.17
N ASP A 268 2.74 14.30 14.14
CA ASP A 268 2.97 15.75 14.26
C ASP A 268 1.91 16.59 13.53
N GLY A 269 1.54 17.72 14.12
CA GLY A 269 0.70 18.74 13.49
C GLY A 269 -0.81 18.42 13.42
N VAL A 270 -1.27 17.33 14.03
CA VAL A 270 -2.60 16.76 13.76
C VAL A 270 -3.67 17.15 14.80
N SER A 271 -4.94 17.14 14.39
CA SER A 271 -6.09 17.01 15.31
C SER A 271 -6.53 15.56 15.37
N VAL A 272 -6.31 14.89 16.50
CA VAL A 272 -6.57 13.45 16.64
C VAL A 272 -7.86 13.22 17.41
N VAL A 273 -8.70 12.32 16.90
CA VAL A 273 -9.90 11.88 17.62
C VAL A 273 -9.53 10.70 18.50
N GLU A 274 -9.17 9.55 17.93
CA GLU A 274 -8.93 8.33 18.69
C GLU A 274 -7.59 7.67 18.32
N VAL A 275 -6.80 7.32 19.34
CA VAL A 275 -5.63 6.44 19.21
C VAL A 275 -5.83 5.25 20.14
N VAL A 276 -5.85 4.04 19.58
CA VAL A 276 -5.93 2.78 20.32
C VAL A 276 -4.71 1.94 20.00
N ILE A 277 -3.98 1.55 21.03
CA ILE A 277 -2.90 0.57 20.94
C ILE A 277 -3.26 -0.56 21.90
N ASP A 278 -3.64 -1.72 21.37
CA ASP A 278 -4.07 -2.88 22.15
C ASP A 278 -3.19 -4.11 21.84
N VAL A 279 -3.08 -4.99 22.84
CA VAL A 279 -2.38 -6.29 22.75
C VAL A 279 -0.97 -6.19 22.15
N VAL A 280 -0.12 -5.33 22.73
CA VAL A 280 1.27 -5.17 22.27
C VAL A 280 2.29 -5.79 23.23
N SER A 281 3.34 -6.44 22.72
CA SER A 281 4.43 -6.92 23.61
C SER A 281 5.35 -5.78 24.04
N VAL A 282 5.94 -5.05 23.08
CA VAL A 282 6.84 -3.94 23.34
C VAL A 282 6.37 -2.70 22.58
N VAL A 283 6.33 -1.56 23.26
CA VAL A 283 6.19 -0.24 22.63
C VAL A 283 7.40 0.58 23.06
N GLU A 284 8.28 0.88 22.12
CA GLU A 284 9.49 1.67 22.40
C GLU A 284 9.14 3.16 22.49
N VAL A 285 8.72 3.76 21.38
CA VAL A 285 8.48 5.21 21.33
C VAL A 285 7.10 5.54 20.77
N VAL A 286 6.35 6.35 21.49
CA VAL A 286 5.17 7.04 20.97
C VAL A 286 5.33 8.53 21.22
N VAL A 287 5.37 9.33 20.15
CA VAL A 287 5.40 10.78 20.19
C VAL A 287 4.21 11.31 19.42
N ILE A 288 3.37 12.06 20.11
CA ILE A 288 2.17 12.67 19.55
C ILE A 288 2.25 14.17 19.86
N ASP A 289 2.61 14.97 18.86
CA ASP A 289 2.54 16.43 18.89
C ASP A 289 1.32 16.88 18.08
N VAL A 290 0.35 17.47 18.75
CA VAL A 290 -1.02 17.57 18.22
C VAL A 290 -1.69 18.84 18.70
N VAL A 291 -2.56 19.39 17.86
CA VAL A 291 -3.37 20.56 18.22
C VAL A 291 -4.46 20.18 19.23
N SER A 292 -5.07 19.01 19.07
CA SER A 292 -6.10 18.48 19.98
C SER A 292 -6.15 16.96 19.92
N VAL A 293 -6.43 16.31 21.05
CA VAL A 293 -6.64 14.86 21.18
C VAL A 293 -7.93 14.62 21.93
N VAL A 294 -8.78 13.72 21.45
CA VAL A 294 -9.96 13.32 22.23
C VAL A 294 -9.59 12.17 23.16
N GLU A 295 -9.13 11.04 22.62
CA GLU A 295 -8.86 9.84 23.39
C GLU A 295 -7.57 9.12 22.95
N VAL A 296 -6.76 8.71 23.93
CA VAL A 296 -5.63 7.79 23.73
C VAL A 296 -5.79 6.64 24.70
N VAL A 297 -5.93 5.43 24.16
CA VAL A 297 -5.99 4.17 24.91
C VAL A 297 -4.78 3.33 24.55
N ILE A 298 -4.00 2.95 25.55
CA ILE A 298 -2.91 2.00 25.41
C ILE A 298 -3.18 0.87 26.42
N ASP A 299 -3.62 -0.30 25.97
CA ASP A 299 -3.98 -1.44 26.81
C ASP A 299 -3.14 -2.68 26.48
N PHE A 300 -3.07 -3.61 27.44
CA PHE A 300 -2.40 -4.91 27.33
C PHE A 300 -0.92 -4.89 26.90
N VAL A 301 -0.24 -3.76 27.11
CA VAL A 301 1.20 -3.65 26.79
C VAL A 301 2.07 -4.36 27.83
N SER A 302 3.00 -5.22 27.38
CA SER A 302 3.92 -5.92 28.30
C SER A 302 5.12 -5.06 28.72
N ALA A 303 5.66 -4.23 27.82
CA ALA A 303 6.73 -3.27 28.08
C ALA A 303 6.49 -1.96 27.30
N LEU A 304 6.63 -0.82 27.98
CA LEU A 304 6.41 0.52 27.41
C LEU A 304 7.56 1.44 27.80
N GLU A 305 8.39 1.89 26.85
CA GLU A 305 9.56 2.72 27.18
C GLU A 305 9.21 4.20 27.34
N VAL A 306 8.74 4.85 26.26
CA VAL A 306 8.44 6.29 26.25
C VAL A 306 7.12 6.59 25.55
N VAL A 307 6.29 7.40 26.22
CA VAL A 307 5.14 8.08 25.60
C VAL A 307 5.23 9.58 25.86
N VAL A 308 5.26 10.36 24.79
CA VAL A 308 5.25 11.82 24.81
C VAL A 308 4.00 12.31 24.10
N ILE A 309 3.18 13.07 24.81
CA ILE A 309 2.05 13.78 24.21
C ILE A 309 2.22 15.28 24.50
N ASP A 310 2.43 16.07 23.46
CA ASP A 310 2.69 17.52 23.49
C ASP A 310 1.73 18.28 22.55
N GLY A 311 1.77 19.61 22.58
CA GLY A 311 0.96 20.48 21.72
C GLY A 311 -0.51 20.59 22.11
N VAL A 312 -1.00 19.70 22.98
CA VAL A 312 -2.43 19.47 23.17
C VAL A 312 -3.18 20.69 23.74
N SER A 313 -4.13 21.22 22.96
CA SER A 313 -5.03 22.29 23.41
C SER A 313 -6.29 21.78 24.12
N VAL A 314 -6.73 20.56 23.79
CA VAL A 314 -7.88 19.83 24.37
C VAL A 314 -7.49 18.35 24.47
N LEU A 315 -7.60 17.77 25.68
CA LEU A 315 -7.38 16.35 25.97
C LEU A 315 -8.57 15.86 26.81
N GLU A 316 -9.38 14.91 26.31
CA GLU A 316 -10.53 14.40 27.08
C GLU A 316 -10.14 13.26 28.02
N ALA A 317 -9.45 12.25 27.50
CA ALA A 317 -9.01 11.10 28.28
C ALA A 317 -7.70 10.51 27.75
N VAL A 318 -6.85 10.06 28.68
CA VAL A 318 -5.76 9.13 28.36
C VAL A 318 -5.79 7.98 29.35
N GLU A 319 -5.97 6.77 28.83
CA GLU A 319 -5.92 5.52 29.58
C GLU A 319 -4.69 4.72 29.16
N ILE A 320 -3.79 4.48 30.11
CA ILE A 320 -2.63 3.60 29.89
C ILE A 320 -2.71 2.47 30.91
N VAL A 321 -2.86 1.25 30.38
CA VAL A 321 -2.91 0.00 31.13
C VAL A 321 -1.73 -0.86 30.68
N VAL A 322 -0.72 -0.93 31.53
CA VAL A 322 0.44 -1.81 31.32
C VAL A 322 0.20 -3.09 32.12
N GLU A 323 0.14 -4.22 31.44
CA GLU A 323 0.11 -5.53 32.10
C GLU A 323 1.55 -5.97 32.34
N ALA A 324 2.02 -5.81 33.58
CA ALA A 324 3.38 -6.16 33.96
C ALA A 324 3.66 -7.67 33.79
N VAL A 325 4.17 -8.08 32.63
CA VAL A 325 4.76 -9.41 32.41
C VAL A 325 6.23 -9.33 32.78
N VAL A 326 6.56 -9.72 34.01
CA VAL A 326 7.96 -9.85 34.44
C VAL A 326 8.60 -11.02 33.69
N MET A 327 9.31 -10.73 32.62
CA MET A 327 10.39 -11.56 32.07
C MET A 327 11.72 -10.91 32.46
N ASP A 328 12.60 -11.67 33.11
CA ASP A 328 13.95 -11.25 33.51
C ASP A 328 14.08 -9.98 34.41
N ASP A 329 13.16 -9.82 35.37
CA ASP A 329 13.27 -8.89 36.52
C ASP A 329 13.33 -7.37 36.20
N VAL A 330 12.85 -6.90 35.04
CA VAL A 330 12.81 -5.45 34.75
C VAL A 330 11.44 -4.98 34.21
N LEU A 331 10.84 -4.02 34.91
CA LEU A 331 9.70 -3.21 34.45
C LEU A 331 10.26 -1.82 34.12
N PHE A 332 10.30 -1.43 32.85
CA PHE A 332 10.54 -0.06 32.43
C PHE A 332 9.19 0.58 32.08
N VAL A 333 8.83 1.63 32.80
CA VAL A 333 7.93 2.69 32.35
C VAL A 333 8.68 3.96 32.75
N ASP A 334 9.55 4.45 31.87
CA ASP A 334 10.57 5.43 32.27
C ASP A 334 10.02 6.87 32.27
N ALA A 335 9.05 7.19 31.41
CA ALA A 335 8.29 8.44 31.48
C ALA A 335 7.01 8.42 30.64
N VAL A 336 5.91 8.93 31.20
CA VAL A 336 4.79 9.49 30.42
C VAL A 336 4.83 11.00 30.63
N LEU A 337 5.07 11.77 29.56
CA LEU A 337 5.18 13.23 29.61
C LEU A 337 3.97 13.88 28.95
N PHE A 338 3.27 14.74 29.70
CA PHE A 338 2.15 15.54 29.20
C PHE A 338 2.47 17.03 29.29
N CYS A 339 2.41 17.75 28.17
CA CYS A 339 2.48 19.21 28.12
C CYS A 339 1.24 19.77 27.42
N THR A 340 0.60 20.80 27.99
CA THR A 340 -0.58 21.47 27.41
C THR A 340 -0.34 22.98 27.33
N GLU A 341 -0.70 23.63 26.21
CA GLU A 341 -0.30 25.02 25.93
C GLU A 341 -1.09 26.09 26.73
N ARG A 342 -2.23 25.78 27.36
CA ARG A 342 -3.01 26.80 28.10
C ARG A 342 -2.61 26.93 29.57
N LYS A 343 -1.45 27.57 29.72
CA LYS A 343 -0.83 28.22 30.92
C LYS A 343 0.30 27.40 31.53
N GLN A 344 1.42 28.10 31.73
CA GLN A 344 2.52 27.88 32.67
C GLN A 344 2.12 27.62 34.14
N ARG A 345 0.97 27.02 34.44
CA ARG A 345 0.64 26.45 35.74
C ARG A 345 -0.28 25.25 35.53
N THR A 346 0.15 24.09 36.03
CA THR A 346 -0.68 22.88 36.33
C THR A 346 -0.91 22.02 35.09
N LEU A 347 -0.31 20.85 34.84
CA LEU A 347 0.16 19.74 35.69
C LEU A 347 1.48 19.16 35.15
N THR A 348 2.63 19.50 35.73
CA THR A 348 3.81 18.63 35.61
C THR A 348 3.63 17.46 36.58
N LYS A 349 2.81 16.45 36.23
CA LYS A 349 2.91 15.15 36.89
C LYS A 349 4.02 14.38 36.17
N PHE A 350 5.26 14.54 36.62
CA PHE A 350 6.27 13.51 36.38
C PHE A 350 5.75 12.25 37.09
N PHE A 351 5.15 11.32 36.35
CA PHE A 351 5.02 9.96 36.84
C PHE A 351 6.40 9.34 36.76
N LYS A 352 7.18 9.55 37.82
CA LYS A 352 8.36 8.74 38.07
C LYS A 352 7.85 7.38 38.55
N LEU A 353 7.45 6.48 37.66
CA LEU A 353 7.26 5.07 38.01
C LEU A 353 8.64 4.40 38.13
N VAL A 354 9.52 4.96 38.98
CA VAL A 354 10.66 4.18 39.47
C VAL A 354 10.07 3.11 40.36
N SER A 355 9.89 1.91 39.82
CA SER A 355 9.84 0.75 40.69
C SER A 355 11.24 0.60 41.29
N GLU A 356 11.42 1.06 42.53
CA GLU A 356 12.63 0.79 43.29
C GLU A 356 12.62 -0.69 43.71
N VAL A 357 12.64 -1.63 42.75
CA VAL A 357 12.81 -3.08 43.00
C VAL A 357 14.29 -3.39 43.20
N ARG A 358 14.98 -2.60 44.01
CA ARG A 358 16.33 -2.95 44.49
C ARG A 358 16.43 -3.21 45.97
N LYS A 359 15.40 -2.96 46.78
CA LYS A 359 15.48 -3.21 48.23
C LYS A 359 14.15 -3.54 48.89
N THR A 360 13.53 -4.66 48.55
CA THR A 360 12.90 -5.49 49.58
C THR A 360 12.60 -6.85 49.01
N ASP A 361 13.18 -7.87 49.66
CA ASP A 361 12.81 -9.26 49.51
C ASP A 361 11.28 -9.44 49.42
N LYS A 362 10.83 -10.16 48.38
CA LYS A 362 9.52 -10.82 48.28
C LYS A 362 8.29 -9.89 48.13
N LEU A 363 8.13 -9.26 46.97
CA LEU A 363 6.80 -8.98 46.44
C LEU A 363 6.59 -9.82 45.19
N ASN A 364 5.77 -10.86 45.35
CA ASN A 364 5.30 -11.71 44.26
C ASN A 364 4.27 -10.89 43.44
N ILE A 365 4.74 -10.23 42.38
CA ILE A 365 3.91 -9.35 41.52
C ILE A 365 3.47 -10.03 40.22
N ARG A 366 3.73 -11.35 40.06
CA ARG A 366 3.28 -12.12 38.90
C ARG A 366 1.75 -11.98 38.73
N GLY A 367 1.32 -11.33 37.65
CA GLY A 367 -0.10 -11.17 37.29
C GLY A 367 -0.86 -10.00 37.96
N LYS A 368 -0.22 -8.84 38.20
CA LYS A 368 -0.94 -7.63 38.64
C LYS A 368 -0.99 -6.58 37.54
N LYS A 369 -2.21 -6.20 37.14
CA LYS A 369 -2.48 -5.04 36.28
C LYS A 369 -2.26 -3.73 37.05
N VAL A 370 -1.52 -2.78 36.46
CA VAL A 370 -1.40 -1.41 36.97
C VAL A 370 -2.16 -0.50 36.01
N LYS A 371 -3.37 -0.10 36.42
CA LYS A 371 -4.20 0.84 35.66
C LYS A 371 -3.89 2.27 36.12
N THR A 372 -3.51 3.15 35.19
CA THR A 372 -3.37 4.59 35.42
C THR A 372 -4.30 5.33 34.46
N THR A 373 -5.26 6.07 35.02
CA THR A 373 -6.15 6.98 34.27
C THR A 373 -5.80 8.41 34.70
N ILE A 374 -5.57 9.32 33.75
CA ILE A 374 -5.11 10.71 34.03
C ILE A 374 -6.22 11.72 33.83
#